data_AF-A0A535BEG7-F1
#
_entry.id   AF-A0A535BEG7-F1
#
_cell.length_a   1.000
_cell.length_b   1.000
_cell.length_c   1.000
_cell.angle_alpha   90.00
_cell.angle_beta   90.00
_cell.angle_gamma   90.00
#
_symmetry.space_group_name_H-M   'P 1'
#
loop_
_entity.id
_entity.type
_entity.pdbx_description
1 polymer ?
#
loop_
_entity_poly.entity_id
_entity_poly.type
_entity_poly.pdbx_seq_one_letter_code
_entity_poly.pdbx_strand_id
1 'polypeptide(L)' 'MALRLGEKAKRQRKTVTVDALSAADRRIIHAALQDDPWVTTKSLGQGSYRRLLIIPEGDRKKKEETKSPTAEREGAKPPR' A
#
# COMPACT_ATOMS: atom_id res chain seq x y z
N MET A 1 -3.55 -8.52 -13.94
CA MET A 1 -2.34 -8.66 -13.10
C MET A 1 -2.62 -8.37 -11.62
N ALA A 2 -3.24 -7.23 -11.30
CA ALA A 2 -3.55 -6.81 -9.92
C ALA A 2 -4.30 -7.85 -9.08
N LEU A 3 -5.43 -8.37 -9.59
CA LEU A 3 -6.27 -9.34 -8.88
C LEU A 3 -5.50 -10.61 -8.50
N ARG A 4 -4.67 -11.14 -9.43
CA ARG A 4 -3.81 -12.31 -9.14
C ARG A 4 -2.79 -12.04 -8.04
N LEU A 5 -2.25 -10.83 -7.96
CA LEU A 5 -1.31 -10.45 -6.89
C LEU A 5 -2.04 -10.34 -5.55
N GLY A 6 -3.26 -9.77 -5.54
CA GLY A 6 -4.13 -9.73 -4.37
C GLY A 6 -4.51 -11.13 -3.89
N GLU A 7 -4.96 -12.01 -4.77
CA GLU A 7 -5.25 -13.42 -4.45
C GLU A 7 -4.01 -14.17 -3.97
N LYS A 8 -2.84 -13.95 -4.58
CA LYS A 8 -1.59 -14.54 -4.11
C LYS A 8 -1.22 -14.05 -2.72
N ALA A 9 -1.37 -12.76 -2.44
CA ALA A 9 -1.15 -12.19 -1.12
C ALA A 9 -2.11 -12.81 -0.09
N LYS A 10 -3.40 -12.90 -0.41
CA LYS A 10 -4.43 -13.55 0.43
C LYS A 10 -4.11 -15.02 0.70
N ARG A 11 -3.80 -15.78 -0.34
CA ARG A 11 -3.49 -17.22 -0.24
C ARG A 11 -2.23 -17.48 0.57
N GLN A 12 -1.21 -16.65 0.38
CA GLN A 12 0.05 -16.77 1.14
C GLN A 12 -0.03 -16.12 2.52
N ARG A 13 -1.08 -15.33 2.81
CA ARG A 13 -1.22 -14.47 4.00
C ARG A 13 0.05 -13.65 4.28
N LYS A 14 0.73 -13.24 3.21
CA LYS A 14 1.99 -12.50 3.24
C LYS A 14 1.89 -11.25 2.39
N THR A 15 2.52 -10.19 2.86
CA THR A 15 2.66 -8.95 2.09
C THR A 15 3.47 -9.21 0.84
N VAL A 16 2.91 -8.84 -0.31
CA VAL A 16 3.59 -8.91 -1.61
C VAL A 16 4.10 -7.52 -1.94
N THR A 17 5.42 -7.38 -2.03
CA THR A 17 6.06 -6.14 -2.47
C THR A 17 6.35 -6.24 -3.95
N VAL A 18 6.06 -5.16 -4.69
CA VAL A 18 6.34 -5.04 -6.11
C VAL A 18 7.13 -3.75 -6.33
N ASP A 19 8.41 -3.91 -6.65
CA ASP A 19 9.40 -2.83 -6.67
C ASP A 19 9.48 -2.08 -8.01
N ALA A 20 9.28 -2.76 -9.14
CA ALA A 20 9.51 -2.22 -10.48
C ALA A 20 8.22 -1.99 -11.28
N LEU A 21 7.23 -1.29 -10.69
CA LEU A 21 5.98 -0.99 -11.38
C LEU A 21 6.02 0.39 -12.05
N SER A 22 5.57 0.48 -13.31
CA SER A 22 5.35 1.77 -13.98
C SER A 22 4.25 2.58 -13.27
N ALA A 23 4.21 3.90 -13.48
CA ALA A 23 3.17 4.74 -12.89
C ALA A 23 1.75 4.31 -13.32
N ALA A 24 1.58 3.84 -14.56
CA ALA A 24 0.32 3.34 -15.08
C ALA A 24 -0.11 2.05 -14.37
N ASP A 25 0.81 1.09 -14.22
CA ASP A 25 0.51 -0.16 -13.53
C ASP A 25 0.11 0.09 -12.07
N ARG A 26 0.70 1.09 -11.40
CA ARG A 26 0.38 1.36 -9.99
C ARG A 26 -1.04 1.88 -9.85
N ARG A 27 -1.46 2.75 -10.78
CA ARG A 27 -2.84 3.22 -10.85
C ARG A 27 -3.79 2.06 -11.07
N ILE A 28 -3.46 1.14 -11.98
CA ILE A 28 -4.28 -0.04 -12.26
C ILE A 28 -4.35 -0.95 -11.02
N ILE A 29 -3.24 -1.22 -10.33
CA ILE A 29 -3.26 -2.07 -9.13
C ILE A 29 -4.02 -1.39 -7.99
N HIS A 30 -3.80 -0.11 -7.74
CA HIS A 30 -4.57 0.62 -6.73
C HIS A 30 -6.06 0.59 -7.06
N ALA A 31 -6.44 0.92 -8.30
CA ALA A 31 -7.83 0.95 -8.72
C ALA A 31 -8.49 -0.45 -8.74
N ALA A 32 -7.74 -1.51 -9.01
CA ALA A 32 -8.29 -2.87 -9.03
C ALA A 32 -8.36 -3.51 -7.65
N LEU A 33 -7.54 -3.08 -6.69
CA LEU A 33 -7.53 -3.61 -5.31
C LEU A 33 -8.27 -2.70 -4.33
N GLN A 34 -8.62 -1.46 -4.69
CA GLN A 34 -9.42 -0.58 -3.82
C GLN A 34 -10.81 -1.15 -3.51
N ASP A 35 -11.38 -1.91 -4.44
CA ASP A 35 -12.70 -2.52 -4.30
C ASP A 35 -12.69 -3.76 -3.39
N ASP A 36 -11.52 -4.27 -3.04
CA ASP A 36 -11.37 -5.50 -2.29
C ASP A 36 -11.03 -5.23 -0.81
N PRO A 37 -11.99 -5.40 0.13
CA PRO A 37 -11.80 -5.04 1.53
C PRO A 37 -10.85 -5.99 2.30
N TRP A 38 -10.42 -7.08 1.67
CA TRP A 38 -9.52 -8.08 2.24
C TRP A 38 -8.05 -7.84 1.90
N VAL A 39 -7.73 -6.82 1.11
CA VAL A 39 -6.37 -6.45 0.74
C VAL A 39 -6.19 -4.94 0.76
N THR A 40 -5.07 -4.49 1.30
CA THR A 40 -4.70 -3.08 1.37
C THR A 40 -3.45 -2.85 0.53
N THR A 41 -3.45 -1.81 -0.28
CA THR A 41 -2.28 -1.40 -1.05
C THR A 41 -1.62 -0.15 -0.44
N LYS A 42 -0.32 -0.19 -0.21
CA LYS A 42 0.48 0.97 0.24
C LYS A 42 1.67 1.18 -0.68
N SER A 43 1.91 2.41 -1.11
CA SER A 43 3.13 2.75 -1.87
C SER A 43 4.19 3.32 -0.95
N LEU A 44 5.38 2.72 -0.90
CA LEU A 44 6.53 3.21 -0.13
C LEU A 44 7.64 3.72 -1.04
N GLY A 45 8.28 4.83 -0.67
CA GLY A 45 9.38 5.44 -1.41
C GLY A 45 8.94 6.56 -2.38
N GLN A 46 9.93 7.21 -2.98
CA GLN A 46 9.76 8.35 -3.90
C GLN A 46 10.43 8.09 -5.27
N GLY A 47 9.90 8.73 -6.31
CA GLY A 47 10.44 8.64 -7.67
C GLY A 47 10.53 7.19 -8.20
N SER A 48 11.65 6.87 -8.83
CA SER A 48 11.93 5.57 -9.45
C SER A 48 12.08 4.42 -8.45
N TYR A 49 12.34 4.70 -7.17
CA TYR A 49 12.48 3.69 -6.12
C TYR A 49 11.17 3.38 -5.39
N ARG A 50 10.06 3.95 -5.85
CA ARG A 50 8.77 3.76 -5.18
C ARG A 50 8.25 2.35 -5.46
N ARG A 51 8.03 1.59 -4.39
CA ARG A 51 7.55 0.20 -4.41
C ARG A 51 6.09 0.17 -3.98
N LEU A 52 5.32 -0.79 -4.50
CA LEU A 52 3.94 -1.02 -4.10
C LEU A 52 3.86 -2.26 -3.23
N LEU A 53 3.30 -2.13 -2.03
CA LEU A 53 3.06 -3.20 -1.09
C LEU A 53 1.58 -3.57 -1.13
N ILE A 54 1.31 -4.86 -1.27
CA ILE A 54 -0.03 -5.45 -1.23
C ILE A 54 -0.11 -6.28 0.05
N ILE A 55 -0.88 -5.81 1.01
CA ILE A 55 -0.99 -6.35 2.37
C ILE A 55 -2.35 -7.07 2.47
N PRO A 56 -2.37 -8.39 2.69
CA PRO A 56 -3.62 -9.12 2.90
C PRO A 56 -4.15 -8.88 4.33
N GLU A 57 -5.37 -8.37 4.46
CA GLU A 57 -6.03 -8.02 5.73
C GLU A 57 -6.68 -9.21 6.43
N GLY A 58 -6.62 -10.41 5.84
CA GLY A 58 -7.47 -11.58 6.16
C GLY A 58 -7.45 -12.16 7.58
N ASP A 59 -6.80 -11.51 8.54
CA ASP A 59 -6.92 -11.76 9.98
C ASP A 59 -6.51 -10.53 10.85
N ARG A 60 -6.07 -9.41 10.23
CA ARG A 60 -5.29 -8.36 10.92
C ARG A 60 -6.00 -7.04 11.16
N LYS A 61 -7.21 -6.82 10.61
CA LYS A 61 -8.02 -5.63 10.92
C LYS A 61 -8.21 -5.41 12.43
N LYS A 62 -8.12 -6.46 13.25
CA LYS A 62 -8.20 -6.34 14.72
C LYS A 62 -6.91 -5.80 15.39
N LYS A 63 -5.78 -5.67 14.68
CA LYS A 63 -4.46 -5.34 15.27
C LYS A 63 -3.81 -4.07 14.73
N GLU A 64 -4.19 -3.55 13.57
CA GLU A 64 -3.54 -2.37 12.95
C GLU A 64 -4.28 -1.04 13.12
N GLU A 65 -5.52 -1.03 13.64
CA GLU A 65 -6.18 0.21 14.09
C GLU A 65 -5.43 0.89 15.25
N THR A 66 -4.45 0.20 15.87
CA THR A 66 -3.59 0.71 16.93
C THR A 66 -2.20 1.18 16.45
N LYS A 67 -1.86 1.06 15.15
CA LYS A 67 -0.52 1.44 14.64
C LYS A 67 -0.54 2.18 13.30
N SER A 68 -1.11 3.37 13.28
CA SER A 68 -0.57 4.47 12.47
C SER A 68 -0.58 5.77 13.27
N PRO A 69 0.50 6.04 14.04
CA PRO A 69 0.85 7.37 14.49
C PRO A 69 1.56 8.16 13.37
N THR A 70 1.43 9.49 13.42
CA THR A 70 2.43 10.48 12.99
C THR A 70 2.87 10.47 11.51
N ALA A 71 2.25 11.35 10.72
CA ALA A 71 2.94 12.04 9.63
C ALA A 71 2.97 13.53 9.99
N GLU A 72 4.02 13.90 10.72
CA GLU A 72 4.46 15.28 10.90
C GLU A 72 4.52 15.97 9.52
N ARG A 73 3.64 16.95 9.32
CA ARG A 73 3.90 18.04 8.37
C ARG A 73 4.69 19.10 9.13
N GLU A 74 6.00 18.88 9.28
CA GLU A 74 6.93 20.00 9.42
C GLU A 74 6.90 20.80 8.11
N GLY A 75 6.73 22.13 8.24
CA GLY A 75 6.97 23.06 7.14
C GLY A 75 5.94 24.17 6.96
N ALA A 76 5.82 25.08 7.92
CA ALA A 76 5.30 26.43 7.66
C ALA A 76 6.13 27.49 8.42
N LYS A 77 7.30 27.79 7.84
CA LYS A 77 8.05 29.08 7.72
C LYS A 77 7.88 30.15 8.83
N PRO A 78 8.96 30.71 9.40
CA PRO A 78 8.87 31.88 10.27
C PRO A 78 8.69 33.16 9.43
N PRO A 79 7.80 34.09 9.83
CA PRO A 79 7.92 35.48 9.41
C PRO A 79 7.95 36.44 10.63
N ARG A 80 9.05 37.20 10.67
CA ARG A 80 9.33 38.46 11.39
C ARG A 80 9.94 38.36 12.78
#